data_AF-A0A6B3G0E9-F1
#
_entry.id   AF-A0A6B3G0E9-F1
#
_cell.length_a   1.000
_cell.length_b   1.000
_cell.length_c   1.000
_cell.angle_alpha   90.00
_cell.angle_beta   90.00
_cell.angle_gamma   90.00
#
_symmetry.space_group_name_H-M   'P 1'
#
loop_
_entity.id
_entity.type
_entity.pdbx_description
1 polymer ?
#
loop_
_entity_poly.entity_id
_entity_poly.type
_entity_poly.pdbx_seq_one_letter_code
_entity_poly.pdbx_strand_id
1 'polypeptide(L)'
;ESWLDFYRATLAQKCADLPEAGLREASAAPSAITLLGLLQHLAEVERNWFRRVLAQEDAPPFFAPPAGGGDGSQGREGGWELAEDAT
;
A
#
# COMPACT_ATOMS: atom_id res chain seq x y z
N GLU A 1 10.92 -16.23 4.54
CA GLU A 1 11.00 -14.86 5.08
C GLU A 1 12.04 -13.99 4.35
N SER A 2 13.26 -14.49 4.08
CA SER A 2 14.33 -13.65 3.49
C SER A 2 14.01 -12.95 2.16
N TRP A 3 13.10 -13.49 1.34
CA TRP A 3 12.66 -12.84 0.11
C TRP A 3 11.80 -11.60 0.40
N LEU A 4 10.80 -11.71 1.27
CA LEU A 4 9.96 -10.56 1.68
C LEU A 4 10.78 -9.47 2.35
N ASP A 5 11.70 -9.86 3.25
CA ASP A 5 12.58 -8.89 3.92
C ASP A 5 13.49 -8.16 2.93
N PHE A 6 13.95 -8.84 1.87
CA PHE A 6 14.70 -8.21 0.78
C PHE A 6 13.86 -7.15 0.03
N TYR A 7 12.59 -7.42 -0.29
CA TYR A 7 11.73 -6.42 -0.94
C TYR A 7 11.41 -5.25 -0.02
N ARG A 8 11.12 -5.51 1.26
CA ARG A 8 10.89 -4.45 2.26
C ARG A 8 12.13 -3.56 2.40
N ALA A 9 13.32 -4.15 2.50
CA ALA A 9 14.57 -3.41 2.58
C ALA A 9 14.84 -2.60 1.31
N THR A 10 14.60 -3.18 0.12
CA THR A 10 14.77 -2.49 -1.16
C THR A 10 13.84 -1.29 -1.29
N LEU A 11 12.58 -1.44 -0.87
CA LEU A 11 11.61 -0.35 -0.92
C LEU A 11 11.95 0.75 0.07
N ALA A 12 12.36 0.39 1.29
CA ALA A 12 12.85 1.35 2.28
C ALA A 12 14.05 2.13 1.75
N GLN A 13 15.00 1.45 1.09
CA GLN A 13 16.16 2.10 0.47
C GLN A 13 15.75 3.06 -0.66
N LYS A 14 14.73 2.73 -1.47
CA LYS A 14 14.23 3.61 -2.53
C LYS A 14 13.55 4.88 -1.99
N CYS A 15 12.99 4.80 -0.78
CA CYS A 15 12.35 5.92 -0.12
C CYS A 15 13.30 6.71 0.79
N ALA A 16 14.50 6.17 1.04
CA ALA A 16 15.49 6.81 1.88
C ALA A 16 15.93 8.14 1.26
N ASP A 17 16.13 9.15 2.13
CA ASP A 17 16.62 10.47 1.78
C ASP A 17 15.74 11.30 0.82
N LEU A 18 14.53 10.81 0.49
CA LEU A 18 13.53 11.60 -0.25
C LEU A 18 12.74 12.50 0.70
N PRO A 19 12.52 13.78 0.33
CA PRO A 19 11.56 14.62 1.04
C PRO A 19 10.13 14.12 0.79
N GLU A 20 9.20 14.42 1.70
CA GLU A 20 7.80 13.98 1.60
C GLU A 20 7.17 14.30 0.23
N ALA A 21 7.43 15.50 -0.30
CA ALA A 21 6.92 15.90 -1.61
C ALA A 21 7.40 14.97 -2.75
N GLY A 22 8.62 14.46 -2.68
CA GLY A 22 9.16 13.53 -3.67
C GLY A 22 8.55 12.12 -3.57
N LEU A 23 8.06 11.71 -2.39
CA LEU A 23 7.33 10.45 -2.24
C LEU A 23 5.94 10.50 -2.88
N ARG A 24 5.36 11.71 -2.98
CA ARG A 24 4.05 12.00 -3.55
C ARG A 24 4.11 12.33 -5.05
N GLU A 25 5.32 12.44 -5.61
CA GLU A 25 5.49 12.67 -7.04
C GLU A 25 5.36 11.34 -7.81
N ALA A 26 4.79 11.42 -9.02
CA ALA A 26 4.68 10.28 -9.91
C ALA A 26 6.08 9.76 -10.27
N SER A 27 6.32 8.47 -10.02
CA SER A 27 7.66 7.89 -10.11
C SER A 27 8.19 7.79 -11.55
N ALA A 28 7.29 7.66 -12.53
CA ALA A 28 7.64 7.60 -13.94
C ALA A 28 6.42 7.87 -14.83
N ALA A 29 6.49 8.90 -15.68
CA ALA A 29 5.47 9.12 -16.70
C ALA A 29 5.42 7.94 -17.70
N PRO A 30 4.24 7.49 -18.17
CA PRO A 30 2.90 8.06 -17.96
C PRO A 30 2.16 7.53 -16.72
N SER A 31 2.83 6.75 -15.87
CA SER A 31 2.20 6.18 -14.68
C SER A 31 1.99 7.24 -13.60
N ALA A 32 0.80 7.24 -13.00
CA ALA A 32 0.48 8.05 -11.82
C ALA A 32 0.96 7.40 -10.51
N ILE A 33 1.70 6.27 -10.56
CA ILE A 33 2.14 5.59 -9.34
C ILE A 33 3.20 6.43 -8.62
N THR A 34 2.87 6.86 -7.41
CA THR A 34 3.80 7.50 -6.46
C THR A 34 4.49 6.43 -5.60
N LEU A 35 5.68 6.74 -5.05
CA LEU A 35 6.35 5.84 -4.11
C LEU A 35 5.52 5.65 -2.83
N LEU A 36 4.82 6.71 -2.41
CA LEU A 36 3.88 6.66 -1.30
C LEU A 36 2.73 5.68 -1.57
N GLY A 37 2.12 5.73 -2.75
CA GLY A 37 1.05 4.78 -3.11
C GLY A 37 1.52 3.35 -3.23
N LEU A 38 2.74 3.14 -3.73
CA LEU A 38 3.34 1.80 -3.76
C LEU A 38 3.59 1.25 -2.35
N LEU A 39 4.05 2.09 -1.41
CA LEU A 39 4.21 1.71 0.00
C LEU A 39 2.88 1.34 0.65
N GLN A 40 1.85 2.16 0.47
CA GLN A 40 0.51 1.90 1.00
C GLN A 40 -0.05 0.57 0.45
N HIS A 41 0.08 0.36 -0.86
CA HIS A 41 -0.36 -0.87 -1.50
C HIS A 41 0.33 -2.11 -0.93
N LEU A 42 1.67 -2.08 -0.81
CA LEU A 42 2.43 -3.23 -0.33
C LEU A 42 2.12 -3.54 1.15
N ALA A 43 1.89 -2.52 1.98
CA ALA A 43 1.44 -2.71 3.35
C ALA A 43 0.08 -3.42 3.43
N GLU A 44 -0.88 -3.05 2.57
CA GLU A 44 -2.18 -3.73 2.48
C GLU A 44 -2.07 -5.17 1.95
N VAL A 45 -1.25 -5.40 0.93
CA VAL A 45 -1.00 -6.75 0.40
C VAL A 45 -0.47 -7.67 1.51
N GLU A 46 0.53 -7.23 2.25
CA GLU A 46 1.09 -8.02 3.36
C GLU A 46 0.04 -8.24 4.46
N ARG A 47 -0.72 -7.22 4.84
CA ARG A 47 -1.78 -7.32 5.84
C ARG A 47 -2.85 -8.32 5.41
N ASN A 48 -3.31 -8.28 4.17
CA ASN A 48 -4.30 -9.20 3.65
C ASN A 48 -3.79 -10.64 3.72
N TRP A 49 -2.59 -10.93 3.19
CA TRP A 49 -2.06 -12.29 3.18
C TRP A 49 -1.77 -12.82 4.58
N PHE A 50 -1.14 -12.05 5.45
CA PHE A 50 -0.77 -12.54 6.77
C PHE A 50 -1.92 -12.56 7.77
N ARG A 51 -2.71 -11.48 7.85
CA ARG A 51 -3.78 -11.35 8.86
C ARG A 51 -5.08 -11.98 8.37
N ARG A 52 -5.57 -11.59 7.19
CA ARG A 52 -6.89 -12.05 6.70
C ARG A 52 -6.85 -13.45 6.11
N VAL A 53 -5.82 -13.78 5.32
CA VAL A 53 -5.76 -15.08 4.63
C VAL A 53 -5.12 -16.16 5.49
N LEU A 54 -3.92 -15.96 6.02
CA LEU A 54 -3.22 -17.00 6.77
C LEU A 54 -3.75 -17.14 8.21
N ALA A 55 -3.93 -16.02 8.91
CA ALA A 55 -4.41 -16.03 10.30
C ALA A 55 -5.94 -16.03 10.43
N GLN A 56 -6.69 -15.81 9.33
CA GLN A 56 -8.17 -15.71 9.34
C GLN A 56 -8.69 -14.67 10.35
N GLU A 57 -7.91 -13.61 10.58
CA GLU A 57 -8.27 -12.51 11.45
C GLU A 57 -9.12 -11.47 10.70
N ASP A 58 -10.07 -10.86 11.43
CA ASP A 58 -10.75 -9.67 10.94
C ASP A 58 -9.84 -8.46 11.13
N ALA A 59 -9.22 -8.04 10.03
CA ALA A 59 -8.21 -6.99 10.02
C ALA A 59 -8.63 -5.88 9.04
N PRO A 60 -9.20 -4.75 9.50
CA PRO A 60 -9.64 -3.67 8.62
C PRO A 60 -8.44 -3.01 7.89
N PRO A 61 -8.64 -2.36 6.74
CA PRO A 61 -7.57 -1.68 6.00
C PRO A 61 -6.92 -0.58 6.85
N PHE A 62 -5.63 -0.30 6.62
CA PHE A 62 -4.94 0.87 7.19
C PHE A 62 -5.39 2.16 6.53
N PHE A 63 -5.56 2.13 5.21
CA PHE A 63 -5.89 3.30 4.40
C PHE A 63 -7.36 3.24 3.99
N ALA A 64 -8.11 4.30 4.29
CA ALA A 64 -9.48 4.40 3.85
C ALA A 64 -9.51 4.73 2.34
N PRO A 65 -10.41 4.12 1.55
CA PRO A 65 -10.63 4.57 0.19
C PRO A 65 -10.99 6.06 0.16
N PRO A 66 -10.68 6.76 -0.95
CA PRO A 66 -11.13 8.14 -1.15
C PRO A 66 -12.64 8.21 -0.99
N ALA A 67 -13.12 9.31 -0.40
CA ALA A 67 -14.53 9.48 -0.07
C ALA A 67 -15.43 9.29 -1.31
N GLY A 68 -16.04 8.12 -1.44
CA GLY A 68 -16.95 7.76 -2.54
C GLY A 68 -16.55 6.55 -3.39
N GLY A 69 -15.41 5.91 -3.15
CA GLY A 69 -14.99 4.68 -3.86
C GLY A 69 -15.22 3.41 -3.04
N GLY A 70 -16.23 2.63 -3.39
CA GLY A 70 -16.41 1.24 -2.89
C GLY A 70 -17.27 1.10 -1.64
N ASP A 71 -17.99 -0.02 -1.55
CA ASP A 71 -18.91 -0.38 -0.44
C ASP A 71 -18.20 -0.65 0.90
N GLY A 72 -16.93 -0.27 1.02
CA GLY A 72 -16.10 -0.56 2.17
C GLY A 72 -16.08 -2.04 2.49
N SER A 73 -16.05 -2.93 1.49
CA SER A 73 -16.00 -4.39 1.69
C SER A 73 -14.94 -4.76 2.73
N GLN A 74 -15.40 -4.86 3.98
CA GLN A 74 -14.64 -5.28 5.13
C GLN A 74 -14.53 -6.80 5.00
N GLY A 75 -13.43 -7.25 4.41
CA GLY A 75 -13.24 -8.66 4.15
C GLY A 75 -12.02 -8.98 3.29
N ARG A 76 -11.87 -10.27 2.97
CA ARG A 76 -10.73 -10.86 2.26
C ARG A 76 -10.47 -10.30 0.86
N GLU A 77 -11.44 -9.59 0.31
CA GLU A 77 -11.44 -9.07 -1.07
C GLU A 77 -11.36 -7.53 -1.13
N GLY A 78 -11.39 -6.80 0.00
CA GLY A 78 -11.44 -5.33 0.02
C GLY A 78 -10.21 -4.64 0.61
N GLY A 79 -10.15 -3.30 0.55
CA GLY A 79 -9.03 -2.51 1.07
C GLY A 79 -7.86 -2.33 0.10
N TRP A 80 -8.11 -2.46 -1.20
CA TRP A 80 -7.11 -2.28 -2.25
C TRP A 80 -7.07 -0.86 -2.82
N GLU A 81 -7.98 0.01 -2.39
CA GLU A 81 -7.99 1.40 -2.79
C GLU A 81 -6.84 2.17 -2.14
N LEU A 82 -6.15 2.95 -2.97
CA LEU A 82 -5.11 3.88 -2.53
C LEU A 82 -5.74 5.16 -2.03
N ALA A 83 -5.10 5.81 -1.05
CA ALA A 83 -5.51 7.14 -0.62
C ALA A 83 -5.43 8.15 -1.78
N GLU A 84 -6.26 9.20 -1.73
CA GLU A 84 -6.36 10.22 -2.79
C GLU A 84 -5.01 10.90 -3.10
N ASP A 85 -4.15 10.98 -2.08
CA ASP A 85 -2.85 11.62 -2.12
C ASP A 85 -1.71 10.68 -2.55
N ALA A 86 -2.06 9.48 -3.03
CA ALA A 86 -1.17 8.39 -3.38
C ALA A 86 -1.11 8.08 -4.89
N THR A 87 -1.89 8.79 -5.71
CA THR A 87 -1.90 8.74 -7.19
C THR A 87 -1.82 10.12 -7.80
#